data_AF-A0A2E2IPW4-F1
#
_entry.id   AF-A0A2E2IPW4-F1
#
_cell.length_a   1.000
_cell.length_b   1.000
_cell.length_c   1.000
_cell.angle_alpha   90.00
_cell.angle_beta   90.00
_cell.angle_gamma   90.00
#
_symmetry.space_group_name_H-M   'P 1'
#
loop_
_entity.id
_entity.type
_entity.pdbx_description
1 polymer ?
#
loop_
_entity_poly.entity_id
_entity_poly.type
_entity_poly.pdbx_seq_one_letter_code
_entity_poly.pdbx_strand_id
1 'polypeptide(L)'
;MNTPVDPQKQEQELAQFRYGLLHLVRIFALGLVIMGFAIANDVLPAPYFLSWVFGVVGLVTFFFAPPLLSKHWKAKDRGEK
;
A
#
# COMPACT_ATOMS: atom_id res chain seq x y z
N MET A 1 33.28 -0.76 19.74
CA MET A 1 33.24 0.08 18.52
C MET A 1 31.83 0.62 18.39
N ASN A 2 31.60 1.86 18.84
CA ASN A 2 30.34 2.55 18.58
C ASN A 2 30.47 3.20 17.20
N THR A 3 29.84 2.60 16.20
CA THR A 3 29.69 3.22 14.88
C THR A 3 28.89 4.51 15.08
N PRO A 4 29.40 5.70 14.70
CA PRO A 4 28.58 6.89 14.71
C PRO A 4 27.40 6.65 13.77
N VAL A 5 26.18 6.68 14.33
CA VAL A 5 24.96 6.52 13.56
C VAL A 5 24.81 7.77 12.71
N ASP A 6 25.26 7.70 11.47
CA ASP A 6 25.21 8.80 10.52
C ASP A 6 23.73 9.12 10.21
N PRO A 7 23.21 10.29 10.62
CA PRO A 7 21.79 10.61 10.48
C PRO A 7 21.32 10.58 9.02
N GLN A 8 22.21 10.90 8.08
CA GLN A 8 21.91 10.85 6.64
C GLN A 8 21.62 9.44 6.15
N LYS A 9 22.28 8.42 6.74
CA LYS A 9 22.07 7.01 6.37
C LYS A 9 20.71 6.51 6.85
N GLN A 10 20.31 6.88 8.06
CA GLN A 10 18.98 6.55 8.60
C GLN A 10 17.86 7.18 7.77
N GLU A 11 18.01 8.46 7.35
CA GLU A 11 17.02 9.15 6.53
C GLU A 11 16.87 8.49 5.14
N GLN A 12 17.98 8.03 4.55
CA GLN A 12 17.98 7.30 3.29
C GLN A 12 17.30 5.94 3.42
N GLU A 13 17.62 5.17 4.47
CA GLU A 13 16.99 3.87 4.75
C GLU A 13 15.48 4.04 4.95
N LEU A 14 15.07 5.09 5.67
CA LEU A 14 13.65 5.42 5.82
C LEU A 14 13.02 5.76 4.47
N ALA A 15 13.63 6.64 3.67
CA ALA A 15 13.11 7.02 2.36
C ALA A 15 12.96 5.82 1.41
N GLN A 16 13.91 4.89 1.43
CA GLN A 16 13.86 3.64 0.66
C GLN A 16 12.75 2.71 1.14
N PHE A 17 12.61 2.53 2.46
CA PHE A 17 11.54 1.72 3.05
C PHE A 17 10.16 2.27 2.69
N ARG A 18 10.04 3.61 2.77
CA ARG A 18 8.83 4.34 2.41
C ARG A 18 8.46 4.14 0.94
N TYR A 19 9.45 4.30 0.06
CA TYR A 19 9.27 4.08 -1.37
C TYR A 19 8.87 2.64 -1.70
N GLY A 20 9.53 1.65 -1.08
CA GLY A 20 9.23 0.23 -1.27
C GLY A 20 7.80 -0.13 -0.86
N LEU A 21 7.35 0.38 0.30
CA LEU A 21 5.98 0.19 0.76
C LEU A 21 4.94 0.81 -0.19
N LEU A 22 5.20 2.00 -0.73
CA LEU A 22 4.31 2.65 -1.69
C LEU A 22 4.14 1.80 -2.96
N HIS A 23 5.23 1.20 -3.42
CA HIS A 23 5.23 0.30 -4.58
C HIS A 23 4.46 -0.99 -4.30
N LEU A 24 4.69 -1.64 -3.15
CA LEU A 24 3.97 -2.85 -2.74
C LEU A 24 2.46 -2.61 -2.69
N VAL A 25 2.05 -1.52 -2.05
CA VAL A 25 0.65 -1.11 -1.95
C VAL A 25 0.03 -0.90 -3.33
N ARG A 26 0.76 -0.22 -4.24
CA ARG A 26 0.29 -0.04 -5.63
C ARG A 26 0.10 -1.36 -6.36
N ILE A 27 1.09 -2.25 -6.30
CA ILE A 27 1.03 -3.55 -6.97
C ILE A 27 -0.11 -4.40 -6.41
N PHE A 28 -0.27 -4.41 -5.08
CA PHE A 28 -1.35 -5.11 -4.42
C PHE A 28 -2.73 -4.58 -4.83
N ALA A 29 -2.91 -3.26 -4.83
CA ALA A 29 -4.15 -2.63 -5.27
C ALA A 29 -4.44 -2.89 -6.75
N LEU A 30 -3.42 -2.85 -7.61
CA LEU A 30 -3.54 -3.23 -9.02
C LEU A 30 -3.99 -4.69 -9.16
N GLY A 31 -3.42 -5.60 -8.36
CA GLY A 31 -3.79 -7.00 -8.30
C GLY A 31 -5.25 -7.22 -7.87
N LEU A 32 -5.73 -6.47 -6.87
CA LEU A 32 -7.15 -6.51 -6.46
C LEU A 32 -8.10 -6.02 -7.56
N VAL A 33 -7.73 -4.96 -8.27
CA VAL A 33 -8.52 -4.46 -9.41
C VAL A 33 -8.57 -5.49 -10.53
N ILE A 34 -7.43 -6.09 -10.88
CA ILE A 34 -7.35 -7.16 -11.90
C ILE A 34 -8.18 -8.37 -11.46
N MET A 35 -8.12 -8.76 -10.18
CA MET A 35 -8.93 -9.84 -9.61
C MET A 35 -10.43 -9.53 -9.72
N GLY A 36 -10.85 -8.31 -9.37
CA GLY A 36 -12.23 -7.86 -9.50
C GLY A 36 -12.72 -7.90 -10.95
N PHE A 37 -11.86 -7.52 -11.90
CA PHE A 37 -12.14 -7.58 -13.32
C PHE A 37 -12.21 -9.03 -13.85
N ALA A 38 -11.34 -9.92 -13.38
CA ALA A 38 -11.37 -11.34 -13.72
C ALA A 38 -12.69 -12.01 -13.29
N ILE A 39 -13.18 -11.66 -12.09
CA ILE A 39 -14.49 -12.11 -11.61
C ILE A 39 -15.63 -11.49 -12.44
N ALA A 40 -15.51 -10.21 -12.84
CA ALA A 40 -16.52 -9.54 -13.68
C ALA A 40 -16.68 -10.19 -15.06
N ASN A 41 -15.60 -10.78 -15.60
CA ASN A 41 -15.60 -11.45 -16.90
C ASN A 41 -15.95 -12.94 -16.80
N ASP A 42 -16.46 -13.41 -15.66
CA ASP A 42 -16.84 -14.82 -15.42
C ASP A 42 -15.67 -15.81 -15.63
N VAL A 43 -14.42 -15.32 -15.58
CA VAL A 43 -13.21 -16.17 -15.63
C VAL A 43 -13.10 -17.02 -14.36
N LEU A 44 -13.62 -16.50 -13.25
CA LEU A 44 -13.83 -17.22 -12.01
C LEU A 44 -15.35 -17.31 -11.77
N PRO A 45 -15.92 -18.53 -11.62
CA PRO A 45 -17.34 -18.71 -11.31
C PRO A 45 -17.58 -18.30 -9.85
N ALA A 46 -17.65 -17.00 -9.61
CA ALA A 46 -17.86 -16.40 -8.30
C ALA A 46 -19.07 -15.46 -8.37
N PRO A 47 -19.79 -15.24 -7.25
CA PRO A 47 -20.99 -14.42 -7.25
C PRO A 47 -20.68 -12.96 -7.65
N TYR A 48 -21.50 -12.39 -8.52
CA TYR A 48 -21.35 -11.02 -9.05
C TYR A 48 -21.11 -9.93 -7.98
N PHE A 49 -21.69 -10.10 -6.78
CA PHE A 49 -21.45 -9.20 -5.65
C PHE A 49 -19.97 -9.10 -5.27
N LEU A 50 -19.22 -10.22 -5.38
CA LEU A 50 -17.80 -10.27 -5.08
C LEU A 50 -16.98 -9.42 -6.06
N SER A 51 -17.39 -9.36 -7.34
CA SER A 51 -16.73 -8.50 -8.33
C SER A 51 -16.82 -7.03 -7.94
N TRP A 52 -18.02 -6.56 -7.54
CA TRP A 52 -18.21 -5.18 -7.09
C TRP A 52 -17.39 -4.87 -5.84
N VAL A 53 -17.38 -5.79 -4.86
CA VAL A 53 -16.59 -5.61 -3.64
C VAL A 53 -15.10 -5.55 -3.96
N PHE A 54 -14.55 -6.48 -4.74
CA PHE A 54 -13.13 -6.46 -5.10
C PHE A 54 -12.75 -5.26 -5.96
N GLY A 55 -13.61 -4.86 -6.90
CA GLY A 55 -13.40 -3.66 -7.72
C GLY A 55 -13.38 -2.38 -6.89
N VAL A 56 -14.39 -2.17 -6.04
CA VAL A 56 -14.48 -0.98 -5.18
C VAL A 56 -13.38 -0.99 -4.11
N VAL A 57 -13.12 -2.12 -3.45
CA VAL A 57 -12.06 -2.24 -2.45
C VAL A 57 -10.68 -2.04 -3.09
N GLY A 58 -10.44 -2.60 -4.28
CA GLY A 58 -9.21 -2.40 -5.04
C GLY A 58 -9.01 -0.94 -5.41
N LEU A 59 -10.06 -0.27 -5.89
CA LEU A 59 -10.02 1.15 -6.24
C LEU A 59 -9.82 2.04 -5.00
N VAL A 60 -10.58 1.81 -3.93
CA VAL A 60 -10.45 2.54 -2.66
C VAL A 60 -9.05 2.33 -2.09
N THR A 61 -8.53 1.10 -2.09
CA THR A 61 -7.16 0.83 -1.64
C THR A 61 -6.13 1.53 -2.52
N PHE A 62 -6.30 1.53 -3.84
CA PHE A 62 -5.39 2.22 -4.76
C PHE A 62 -5.32 3.73 -4.48
N PHE A 63 -6.46 4.37 -4.21
CA PHE A 63 -6.53 5.81 -3.97
C PHE A 63 -6.20 6.21 -2.53
N PHE A 64 -6.65 5.45 -1.53
CA PHE A 64 -6.53 5.82 -0.12
C PHE A 64 -5.29 5.24 0.56
N ALA A 65 -4.74 4.11 0.12
CA ALA A 65 -3.57 3.53 0.76
C ALA A 65 -2.31 4.44 0.72
N PRO A 66 -1.92 5.08 -0.41
CA PRO A 66 -0.77 6.00 -0.41
C PRO A 66 -0.89 7.18 0.59
N PRO A 67 -2.00 7.94 0.65
CA PRO A 67 -2.15 9.01 1.63
C PRO A 67 -2.33 8.50 3.05
N LEU A 68 -2.99 7.34 3.28
CA LEU A 68 -3.07 6.73 4.61
C LEU A 68 -1.69 6.33 5.14
N LEU A 69 -0.84 5.75 4.28
CA LEU A 69 0.50 5.31 4.68
C LEU A 69 1.41 6.50 5.00
N SER A 70 1.36 7.55 4.17
CA SER A 70 2.03 8.82 4.45
C SER A 70 1.56 9.44 5.78
N LYS A 71 0.24 9.40 6.03
CA LYS A 71 -0.36 9.92 7.28
C LYS A 71 0.03 9.07 8.50
N HIS A 72 0.16 7.75 8.34
CA HIS A 72 0.56 6.82 9.40
C HIS A 72 2.03 6.99 9.80
N TRP A 73 2.93 7.22 8.84
CA TRP A 73 4.33 7.55 9.17
C TRP A 73 4.47 8.89 9.87
N LYS A 74 3.70 9.90 9.45
CA LYS A 74 3.66 11.22 10.11
C LYS A 74 2.99 11.16 11.49
N ALA A 75 2.22 10.11 11.78
CA ALA A 75 1.68 9.83 13.10
C ALA A 75 2.70 9.09 13.99
N LYS A 76 3.46 8.14 13.42
CA LYS A 76 4.55 7.44 14.12
C LYS A 76 5.68 8.40 14.55
N ASP A 77 6.09 9.32 13.67
CA ASP A 77 7.05 10.40 14.01
C ASP A 77 6.56 11.34 15.14
N ARG A 78 5.26 11.40 15.40
CA ARG A 78 4.66 12.23 16.47
C ARG A 78 4.30 11.46 17.73
N GLY A 79 4.26 10.13 17.66
CA GLY A 79 3.95 9.25 18.79
C GLY A 79 5.17 8.89 19.64
N GLU A 80 6.39 9.19 19.17
CA GLU A 80 7.63 9.10 19.97
C GLU A 80 7.98 10.45 20.63
N LYS A 81 7.00 11.04 21.34
CA LYS A 81 7.27 12.11 22.31
C LYS A 81 6.85 11.66 23.70
#